data_AF-A0A7X7BG04-F1
#
_entry.id   AF-A0A7X7BG04-F1
#
_cell.length_a   1.000
_cell.length_b   1.000
_cell.length_c   1.000
_cell.angle_alpha   90.00
_cell.angle_beta   90.00
_cell.angle_gamma   90.00
#
_symmetry.space_group_name_H-M   'P 1'
#
loop_
_entity.id
_entity.type
_entity.pdbx_description
1 polymer ?
#
loop_
_entity_poly.entity_id
_entity_poly.type
_entity_poly.pdbx_seq_one_letter_code
_entity_poly.pdbx_strand_id
1 'polypeptide(L)'
;NIILVLGYKKEAFFYLESKYRGIRIVINSEFNTKHNCNSLYLAQKYLRNSYICSSDNYFEENPFEEYVYRSFYASVPVPARTNEWYLLPDARMNIAKVEKSGDAGYIMLGHAYWDHNFSAAMVRLLNENHETGSYDQSVWEQILADHVRDLPAMEIKVYPADTIFEFDSLDELRQFDHYYVKDAHSKIMKNIAGYFHCQEQEIAHFEVIKEGLTNTSFVFELRGKKYVYRHPGEGTEAIISRRHEKQALELAKSIDVDPSYIYMDDIEGWKISSYVEGVRYPSYDSFEDSQRILAVLRNLHRRNLSVDWEFRPWEDACRIEEILRTEKGGIADREFDQLKEAVYKCFRACADDGVAMRFCHCDTYGPNWMLTDKGDTILIDWEYAGKADPGCDIGTYIMDAMWEVPETEKFIAEYCQEEYNDTLKFHYLAYTALISYYWYVWALYREACGAVMGASLYNWHVMAKKYSKYLVAKYELN
;
A
#
# COMPACT_ATOMS: atom_id res chain seq x y z
N ASN A 1 7.33 24.62 -27.76
CA ASN A 1 7.19 24.80 -26.29
C ASN A 1 6.58 23.53 -25.76
N ILE A 2 7.20 22.87 -24.79
CA ILE A 2 6.78 21.59 -24.22
C ILE A 2 6.49 21.84 -22.75
N ILE A 3 5.31 21.44 -22.28
CA ILE A 3 4.93 21.52 -20.87
C ILE A 3 5.03 20.12 -20.29
N LEU A 4 5.92 19.93 -19.33
CA LEU A 4 6.10 18.67 -18.64
C LEU A 4 5.41 18.77 -17.29
N VAL A 5 4.31 18.04 -17.11
CA VAL A 5 3.57 18.01 -15.84
C VAL A 5 4.03 16.81 -15.03
N LEU A 6 4.56 17.05 -13.83
CA LEU A 6 5.25 16.04 -13.02
C LEU A 6 4.62 15.90 -11.64
N GLY A 7 4.45 14.66 -11.19
CA GLY A 7 3.98 14.31 -9.84
C GLY A 7 5.03 13.52 -9.06
N TYR A 8 4.87 12.20 -9.03
CA TYR A 8 5.81 11.26 -8.42
C TYR A 8 7.23 11.38 -9.01
N LYS A 9 8.25 11.37 -8.15
CA LYS A 9 9.69 11.48 -8.51
C LYS A 9 10.06 12.64 -9.45
N LYS A 10 9.31 13.75 -9.38
CA LYS A 10 9.48 14.95 -10.24
C LYS A 10 10.93 15.43 -10.37
N GLU A 11 11.72 15.34 -9.31
CA GLU A 11 13.11 15.78 -9.25
C GLU A 11 14.03 15.05 -10.24
N ALA A 12 13.70 13.81 -10.60
CA ALA A 12 14.43 13.05 -11.61
C ALA A 12 14.38 13.71 -13.01
N PHE A 13 13.45 14.63 -13.24
CA PHE A 13 13.21 15.27 -14.54
C PHE A 13 13.62 16.74 -14.58
N PHE A 14 14.02 17.36 -13.47
CA PHE A 14 14.37 18.78 -13.42
C PHE A 14 15.50 19.17 -14.38
N TYR A 15 16.41 18.23 -14.65
CA TYR A 15 17.50 18.44 -15.60
C TYR A 15 17.00 18.73 -17.02
N LEU A 16 15.79 18.29 -17.40
CA LEU A 16 15.24 18.48 -18.75
C LEU A 16 15.00 19.95 -19.09
N GLU A 17 14.55 20.74 -18.12
CA GLU A 17 14.33 22.19 -18.30
C GLU A 17 15.65 22.92 -18.58
N SER A 18 16.76 22.45 -17.98
CA SER A 18 18.11 22.98 -18.24
C SER A 18 18.73 22.44 -19.54
N LYS A 19 18.47 21.17 -19.87
CA LYS A 19 19.05 20.49 -21.03
C LYS A 19 18.42 20.91 -22.36
N TYR A 20 17.12 21.17 -22.37
CA TYR A 20 16.37 21.45 -23.60
C TYR A 20 15.64 22.78 -23.55
N ARG A 21 15.89 23.62 -24.56
CA ARG A 21 15.23 24.92 -24.67
C ARG A 21 13.75 24.77 -24.93
N GLY A 22 12.93 25.47 -24.15
CA GLY A 22 11.48 25.52 -24.36
C GLY A 22 10.72 24.36 -23.74
N ILE A 23 11.34 23.61 -22.82
CA ILE A 23 10.63 22.81 -21.82
C ILE A 23 10.26 23.73 -20.65
N ARG A 24 9.06 23.56 -20.11
CA ARG A 24 8.64 24.18 -18.86
C ARG A 24 8.04 23.12 -17.95
N ILE A 25 8.50 23.08 -16.71
CA ILE A 25 7.98 22.13 -15.72
C ILE A 25 6.78 22.73 -14.97
N VAL A 26 5.75 21.91 -14.78
CA VAL A 26 4.60 22.19 -13.92
C VAL A 26 4.47 21.03 -12.93
N ILE A 27 4.31 21.35 -11.64
CA ILE A 27 4.23 20.32 -10.60
C ILE A 27 2.77 20.06 -10.26
N ASN A 28 2.35 18.79 -10.39
CA ASN A 28 1.09 18.29 -9.86
C ASN A 28 1.34 17.76 -8.45
N SER A 29 0.98 18.54 -7.42
CA SER A 29 1.09 18.15 -6.01
C SER A 29 0.01 17.16 -5.57
N GLU A 30 -1.04 16.96 -6.37
CA GLU A 30 -2.18 16.10 -6.05
C GLU A 30 -2.15 14.79 -6.85
N PHE A 31 -0.99 14.39 -7.38
CA PHE A 31 -0.85 13.19 -8.22
C PHE A 31 -1.25 11.88 -7.52
N ASN A 32 -1.27 11.86 -6.19
CA ASN A 32 -1.64 10.71 -5.37
C ASN A 32 -3.15 10.62 -5.11
N THR A 33 -3.89 11.70 -5.34
CA THR A 33 -5.34 11.78 -5.12
C THR A 33 -6.12 12.12 -6.38
N LYS A 34 -5.47 12.64 -7.42
CA LYS A 34 -6.10 13.04 -8.68
C LYS A 34 -5.32 12.51 -9.89
N HIS A 35 -6.04 11.95 -10.85
CA HIS A 35 -5.48 11.38 -12.07
C HIS A 35 -5.05 12.47 -13.09
N ASN A 36 -4.73 12.06 -14.33
CA ASN A 36 -4.20 12.92 -15.40
C ASN A 36 -5.12 14.10 -15.82
N CYS A 37 -6.41 14.11 -15.44
CA CYS A 37 -7.28 15.28 -15.56
C CYS A 37 -6.67 16.52 -14.86
N ASN A 38 -6.14 16.35 -13.64
CA ASN A 38 -5.55 17.45 -12.90
C ASN A 38 -4.25 17.94 -13.58
N SER A 39 -3.49 17.03 -14.19
CA SER A 39 -2.31 17.40 -14.96
C SER A 39 -2.64 18.35 -16.11
N LEU A 40 -3.71 18.06 -16.87
CA LEU A 40 -4.19 18.93 -17.94
C LEU A 40 -4.79 20.24 -17.43
N TYR A 41 -5.53 20.21 -16.32
CA TYR A 41 -6.03 21.41 -15.65
C TYR A 41 -4.89 22.37 -15.26
N LEU A 42 -3.80 21.86 -14.68
CA LEU A 42 -2.62 22.67 -14.31
C LEU A 42 -1.91 23.26 -15.54
N ALA A 43 -1.99 22.58 -16.68
CA ALA A 43 -1.43 23.02 -17.95
C ALA A 43 -2.41 23.87 -18.79
N GLN A 44 -3.64 24.12 -18.33
CA GLN A 44 -4.75 24.65 -19.15
C GLN A 44 -4.42 25.91 -19.96
N LYS A 45 -3.62 26.83 -19.41
CA LYS A 45 -3.20 28.08 -20.08
C LYS A 45 -2.32 27.87 -21.31
N TYR A 46 -1.78 26.66 -21.48
CA TYR A 46 -0.95 26.27 -22.62
C TYR A 46 -1.71 25.44 -23.65
N LEU A 47 -2.91 24.95 -23.31
CA LEU A 47 -3.72 24.11 -24.19
C LEU A 47 -4.41 24.97 -25.25
N ARG A 48 -3.88 24.91 -26.47
CA ARG A 48 -4.48 25.59 -27.64
C ARG A 48 -4.41 24.78 -28.92
N ASN A 49 -3.21 24.58 -29.46
CA ASN A 49 -2.95 23.81 -30.68
C ASN A 49 -1.84 22.83 -30.30
N SER A 50 -2.22 21.80 -29.55
CA SER A 50 -1.27 21.10 -28.67
C SER A 50 -1.39 19.60 -28.86
N TYR A 51 -0.25 18.94 -28.91
CA TYR A 51 -0.19 17.51 -28.68
C TYR A 51 -0.34 17.23 -27.18
N ILE A 52 -1.17 16.26 -26.85
CA ILE A 52 -1.32 15.68 -25.53
C ILE A 52 -0.68 14.30 -25.57
N CYS A 53 0.32 14.09 -24.73
CA CYS A 53 1.09 12.85 -24.71
C CYS A 53 1.14 12.30 -23.28
N SER A 54 0.88 11.00 -23.15
CA SER A 54 1.11 10.26 -21.92
C SER A 54 2.59 9.83 -21.84
N SER A 55 3.11 9.67 -20.62
CA SER A 55 4.54 9.41 -20.37
C SER A 55 4.97 7.97 -20.61
N ASP A 56 4.00 7.07 -20.69
CA ASP A 56 4.09 5.63 -20.94
C ASP A 56 4.08 5.28 -22.44
N ASN A 57 3.78 6.25 -23.32
CA ASN A 57 3.80 6.02 -24.76
C ASN A 57 5.22 6.05 -25.33
N TYR A 58 5.52 5.09 -26.19
CA TYR A 58 6.71 5.01 -27.02
C TYR A 58 6.32 5.00 -28.51
N PHE A 59 7.06 5.75 -29.31
CA PHE A 59 6.83 5.85 -30.75
C PHE A 59 8.11 5.44 -31.49
N GLU A 60 8.02 4.47 -32.40
CA GLU A 60 9.17 4.03 -33.22
C GLU A 60 9.63 5.14 -34.18
N GLU A 61 8.66 5.89 -34.71
CA GLU A 61 8.88 7.03 -35.59
C GLU A 61 8.37 8.32 -34.93
N ASN A 62 8.86 9.48 -35.38
CA ASN A 62 8.40 10.76 -34.88
C ASN A 62 6.89 10.96 -35.21
N PRO A 63 6.00 11.02 -34.19
CA PRO A 63 4.57 11.17 -34.44
C PRO A 63 4.14 12.60 -34.73
N PHE A 64 5.03 13.58 -34.56
CA PHE A 64 4.68 15.00 -34.58
C PHE A 64 4.79 15.60 -35.99
N GLU A 65 3.66 16.14 -36.45
CA GLU A 65 3.56 16.92 -37.67
C GLU A 65 3.64 18.43 -37.39
N GLU A 66 4.23 19.16 -38.33
CA GLU A 66 4.37 20.62 -38.27
C GLU A 66 3.00 21.33 -38.41
N TYR A 67 2.09 20.77 -39.20
CA TYR A 67 0.78 21.35 -39.50
C TYR A 67 -0.35 20.34 -39.30
N VAL A 68 -1.08 20.49 -38.19
CA VAL A 68 -2.29 19.71 -37.91
C VAL A 68 -3.51 20.63 -37.86
N TYR A 69 -4.51 20.34 -38.68
CA TYR A 69 -5.66 21.22 -38.91
C TYR A 69 -6.90 20.88 -38.07
N ARG A 70 -6.96 19.67 -37.51
CA ARG A 70 -8.11 19.17 -36.76
C ARG A 70 -7.66 18.36 -35.56
N SER A 71 -8.47 18.39 -34.51
CA SER A 71 -8.26 17.53 -33.36
C SER A 71 -8.34 16.06 -33.74
N PHE A 72 -7.45 15.24 -33.19
CA PHE A 72 -7.48 13.79 -33.40
C PHE A 72 -7.03 13.04 -32.15
N TYR A 73 -7.41 11.76 -32.08
CA TYR A 73 -6.85 10.79 -31.15
C TYR A 73 -6.11 9.70 -31.93
N ALA A 74 -4.86 9.39 -31.56
CA ALA A 74 -4.09 8.32 -32.17
C ALA A 74 -4.70 6.96 -31.84
N SER A 75 -4.82 6.10 -32.85
CA SER A 75 -5.49 4.82 -32.68
C SER A 75 -4.80 3.72 -33.46
N VAL A 76 -4.75 2.53 -32.87
CA VAL A 76 -4.25 1.32 -33.51
C VAL A 76 -5.42 0.37 -33.77
N PRO A 77 -5.53 -0.25 -34.96
CA PRO A 77 -6.54 -1.26 -35.21
C PRO A 77 -6.12 -2.62 -34.62
N VAL A 78 -7.00 -3.24 -33.83
CA VAL A 78 -6.79 -4.57 -33.25
C VAL A 78 -7.79 -5.59 -33.81
N PRO A 79 -7.34 -6.81 -34.16
CA PRO A 79 -8.21 -7.85 -34.71
C PRO A 79 -8.96 -8.65 -33.64
N ALA A 80 -8.65 -8.43 -32.36
CA ALA A 80 -9.18 -9.17 -31.23
C ALA A 80 -9.27 -8.27 -29.98
N ARG A 81 -10.01 -8.74 -28.99
CA ARG A 81 -10.24 -8.06 -27.72
C ARG A 81 -8.93 -7.79 -26.97
N THR A 82 -8.82 -6.58 -26.46
CA THR A 82 -7.74 -6.06 -25.61
C THR A 82 -8.34 -5.46 -24.34
N ASN A 83 -7.48 -5.01 -23.42
CA ASN A 83 -7.90 -4.26 -22.22
C ASN A 83 -8.03 -2.75 -22.47
N GLU A 84 -7.99 -2.33 -23.74
CA GLU A 84 -8.05 -0.92 -24.13
C GLU A 84 -9.47 -0.41 -24.34
N TRP A 85 -9.58 0.92 -24.46
CA TRP A 85 -10.82 1.59 -24.83
C TRP A 85 -10.95 1.66 -26.35
N TYR A 86 -12.15 1.44 -26.85
CA TYR A 86 -12.47 1.31 -28.27
C TYR A 86 -13.15 2.58 -28.78
N LEU A 87 -12.66 3.11 -29.90
CA LEU A 87 -13.21 4.24 -30.64
C LEU A 87 -14.14 3.73 -31.74
N LEU A 88 -15.40 4.16 -31.70
CA LEU A 88 -16.39 3.88 -32.72
C LEU A 88 -16.50 5.08 -33.68
N PRO A 89 -16.10 4.92 -34.97
CA PRO A 89 -16.14 6.01 -35.94
C PRO A 89 -17.56 6.35 -36.41
N ASP A 90 -17.78 7.63 -36.75
CA ASP A 90 -18.84 8.03 -37.67
C ASP A 90 -18.46 7.79 -39.15
N ALA A 91 -19.33 8.16 -40.09
CA ALA A 91 -19.07 8.00 -41.53
C ALA A 91 -17.88 8.84 -42.07
N ARG A 92 -17.32 9.75 -41.27
CA ARG A 92 -16.19 10.63 -41.60
C ARG A 92 -14.94 10.30 -40.78
N MET A 93 -14.92 9.18 -40.06
CA MET A 93 -13.83 8.80 -39.15
C MET A 93 -13.64 9.76 -37.96
N ASN A 94 -14.70 10.46 -37.52
CA ASN A 94 -14.69 11.12 -36.21
C ASN A 94 -15.12 10.14 -35.12
N ILE A 95 -14.67 10.37 -33.90
CA ILE A 95 -15.12 9.62 -32.73
C ILE A 95 -16.61 9.90 -32.51
N ALA A 96 -17.46 8.90 -32.74
CA ALA A 96 -18.90 8.98 -32.47
C ALA A 96 -19.24 8.48 -31.07
N LYS A 97 -18.46 7.52 -30.56
CA LYS A 97 -18.61 6.91 -29.25
C LYS A 97 -17.28 6.29 -28.80
N VAL A 98 -17.08 6.22 -27.47
CA VAL A 98 -15.99 5.50 -26.82
C VAL A 98 -16.58 4.38 -25.97
N GLU A 99 -16.01 3.18 -26.03
CA GLU A 99 -16.42 2.01 -25.23
C GLU A 99 -15.22 1.44 -24.48
N LYS A 100 -15.39 1.10 -23.18
CA LYS A 100 -14.29 0.55 -22.36
C LYS A 100 -13.92 -0.91 -22.68
N SER A 101 -14.61 -1.51 -23.63
CA SER A 101 -14.40 -2.90 -24.04
C SER A 101 -14.94 -3.09 -25.46
N GLY A 102 -14.27 -3.92 -26.24
CA GLY A 102 -14.70 -4.30 -27.58
C GLY A 102 -14.04 -5.62 -28.01
N ASP A 103 -14.56 -6.23 -29.06
CA ASP A 103 -14.06 -7.51 -29.57
C ASP A 103 -12.98 -7.33 -30.65
N ALA A 104 -13.04 -6.23 -31.40
CA ALA A 104 -12.08 -5.80 -32.42
C ALA A 104 -12.40 -4.36 -32.81
N GLY A 105 -11.42 -3.62 -33.34
CA GLY A 105 -11.66 -2.25 -33.82
C GLY A 105 -10.50 -1.31 -33.55
N TYR A 106 -10.80 -0.02 -33.43
CA TYR A 106 -9.84 1.04 -33.20
C TYR A 106 -9.68 1.26 -31.69
N ILE A 107 -8.48 1.04 -31.14
CA ILE A 107 -8.21 1.28 -29.71
C ILE A 107 -7.59 2.65 -29.47
N MET A 108 -7.83 3.23 -28.29
CA MET A 108 -7.19 4.45 -27.84
C MET A 108 -5.75 4.13 -27.42
N LEU A 109 -4.76 4.46 -28.26
CA LEU A 109 -3.36 4.18 -27.99
C LEU A 109 -2.47 5.27 -28.59
N GLY A 110 -1.78 6.02 -27.72
CA GLY A 110 -0.83 7.06 -28.09
C GLY A 110 -1.30 8.49 -27.81
N HIS A 111 -0.80 9.43 -28.61
CA HIS A 111 -1.03 10.87 -28.40
C HIS A 111 -2.37 11.34 -28.98
N ALA A 112 -2.89 12.42 -28.42
CA ALA A 112 -3.96 13.21 -29.03
C ALA A 112 -3.41 14.55 -29.52
N TYR A 113 -4.10 15.17 -30.48
CA TYR A 113 -3.90 16.56 -30.82
C TYR A 113 -5.19 17.32 -30.59
N TRP A 114 -5.11 18.44 -29.88
CA TRP A 114 -6.23 19.33 -29.63
C TRP A 114 -6.02 20.63 -30.39
N ASP A 115 -6.93 20.92 -31.31
CA ASP A 115 -7.02 22.24 -31.95
C ASP A 115 -7.59 23.29 -31.00
N HIS A 116 -7.61 24.55 -31.45
CA HIS A 116 -8.03 25.68 -30.65
C HIS A 116 -9.45 25.54 -30.07
N ASN A 117 -10.39 25.05 -30.88
CA ASN A 117 -11.79 24.96 -30.48
C ASN A 117 -12.00 23.80 -29.51
N PHE A 118 -11.37 22.65 -29.79
CA PHE A 118 -11.43 21.49 -28.91
C PHE A 118 -10.77 21.78 -27.57
N SER A 119 -9.58 22.40 -27.58
CA SER A 119 -8.87 22.82 -26.36
C SER A 119 -9.74 23.73 -25.50
N ALA A 120 -10.39 24.74 -26.09
CA ALA A 120 -11.27 25.64 -25.36
C ALA A 120 -12.47 24.92 -24.74
N ALA A 121 -13.04 23.92 -25.43
CA ALA A 121 -14.15 23.13 -24.92
C ALA A 121 -13.72 22.20 -23.78
N MET A 122 -12.62 21.46 -23.96
CA MET A 122 -12.07 20.58 -22.92
C MET A 122 -11.62 21.34 -21.69
N VAL A 123 -10.99 22.51 -21.84
CA VAL A 123 -10.58 23.34 -20.70
C VAL A 123 -11.78 23.77 -19.85
N ARG A 124 -12.96 24.01 -20.44
CA ARG A 124 -14.17 24.28 -19.64
C ARG A 124 -14.54 23.08 -18.77
N LEU A 125 -14.61 21.88 -19.36
CA LEU A 125 -14.90 20.64 -18.63
C LEU A 125 -13.85 20.33 -17.55
N LEU A 126 -12.58 20.58 -17.82
CA LEU A 126 -11.50 20.42 -16.84
C LEU A 126 -11.64 21.39 -15.66
N ASN A 127 -12.06 22.63 -15.90
CA ASN A 127 -12.33 23.60 -14.83
C ASN A 127 -13.56 23.20 -14.00
N GLU A 128 -14.65 22.78 -14.65
CA GLU A 128 -15.84 22.24 -13.97
C GLU A 128 -15.50 20.99 -13.13
N ASN A 129 -14.65 20.10 -13.65
CA ASN A 129 -14.15 18.97 -12.89
C ASN A 129 -13.35 19.41 -11.67
N HIS A 130 -12.48 20.41 -11.81
CA HIS A 130 -11.69 20.90 -10.67
C HIS A 130 -12.55 21.47 -9.54
N GLU A 131 -13.72 22.04 -9.87
CA GLU A 131 -14.68 22.52 -8.87
C GLU A 131 -15.51 21.40 -8.23
N THR A 132 -15.84 20.34 -8.98
CA THR A 132 -16.79 19.29 -8.55
C THR A 132 -16.13 18.01 -8.07
N GLY A 133 -14.92 17.70 -8.51
CA GLY A 133 -14.19 16.45 -8.26
C GLY A 133 -14.75 15.22 -9.00
N SER A 134 -15.67 15.41 -9.95
CA SER A 134 -16.44 14.30 -10.57
C SER A 134 -15.57 13.25 -11.28
N TYR A 135 -14.41 13.66 -11.78
CA TYR A 135 -13.44 12.87 -12.52
C TYR A 135 -12.07 12.82 -11.83
N ASP A 136 -11.98 13.13 -10.53
CA ASP A 136 -10.69 13.12 -9.80
C ASP A 136 -9.96 11.77 -9.89
N GLN A 137 -10.71 10.67 -9.87
CA GLN A 137 -10.18 9.30 -10.02
C GLN A 137 -10.20 8.77 -11.47
N SER A 138 -10.47 9.62 -12.46
CA SER A 138 -10.64 9.23 -13.87
C SER A 138 -9.59 9.86 -14.78
N VAL A 139 -9.22 9.13 -15.83
CA VAL A 139 -8.43 9.69 -16.94
C VAL A 139 -9.25 10.70 -17.74
N TRP A 140 -8.60 11.65 -18.42
CA TRP A 140 -9.28 12.68 -19.23
C TRP A 140 -10.06 12.08 -20.41
N GLU A 141 -9.63 10.91 -20.88
CA GLU A 141 -10.36 10.09 -21.86
C GLU A 141 -11.78 9.77 -21.39
N GLN A 142 -12.03 9.69 -20.07
CA GLN A 142 -13.38 9.54 -19.51
C GLN A 142 -14.26 10.76 -19.81
N ILE A 143 -13.71 11.97 -19.63
CA ILE A 143 -14.42 13.22 -19.97
C ILE A 143 -14.74 13.24 -21.47
N LEU A 144 -13.79 12.84 -22.32
CA LEU A 144 -14.03 12.70 -23.76
C LEU A 144 -15.17 11.70 -24.03
N ALA A 145 -15.14 10.52 -23.41
CA ALA A 145 -16.15 9.48 -23.60
C ALA A 145 -17.56 9.96 -23.23
N ASP A 146 -17.69 10.66 -22.11
CA ASP A 146 -18.98 11.11 -21.57
C ASP A 146 -19.53 12.33 -22.34
N HIS A 147 -18.64 13.18 -22.88
CA HIS A 147 -19.00 14.43 -23.56
C HIS A 147 -18.72 14.43 -25.07
N VAL A 148 -18.49 13.28 -25.69
CA VAL A 148 -18.10 13.16 -27.11
C VAL A 148 -19.05 13.89 -28.07
N ARG A 149 -20.33 13.99 -27.71
CA ARG A 149 -21.38 14.66 -28.51
C ARG A 149 -21.43 16.18 -28.31
N ASP A 150 -20.90 16.66 -27.18
CA ASP A 150 -20.92 18.07 -26.79
C ASP A 150 -19.60 18.78 -27.15
N LEU A 151 -18.54 18.00 -27.40
CA LEU A 151 -17.24 18.48 -27.81
C LEU A 151 -17.16 18.70 -29.34
N PRO A 152 -16.27 19.60 -29.82
CA PRO A 152 -15.93 19.67 -31.22
C PRO A 152 -15.46 18.31 -31.76
N ALA A 153 -15.74 18.03 -33.03
CA ALA A 153 -15.38 16.75 -33.64
C ALA A 153 -13.87 16.46 -33.54
N MET A 154 -13.54 15.24 -33.13
CA MET A 154 -12.19 14.70 -33.04
C MET A 154 -12.06 13.50 -33.98
N GLU A 155 -11.06 13.52 -34.85
CA GLU A 155 -10.79 12.47 -35.82
C GLU A 155 -10.09 11.26 -35.17
N ILE A 156 -10.36 10.06 -35.67
CA ILE A 156 -9.60 8.85 -35.34
C ILE A 156 -8.42 8.78 -36.31
N LYS A 157 -7.21 9.02 -35.79
CA LYS A 157 -5.99 8.94 -36.59
C LYS A 157 -5.38 7.55 -36.46
N VAL A 158 -5.55 6.75 -37.49
CA VAL A 158 -5.12 5.34 -37.50
C VAL A 158 -3.62 5.24 -37.78
N TYR A 159 -2.90 4.57 -36.89
CA TYR A 159 -1.50 4.18 -37.04
C TYR A 159 -1.40 2.66 -37.30
N PRO A 160 -0.34 2.20 -37.99
CA PRO A 160 -0.01 0.78 -38.04
C PRO A 160 0.21 0.18 -36.65
N ALA A 161 -0.04 -1.13 -36.50
CA ALA A 161 -0.02 -1.80 -35.20
C ALA A 161 1.33 -1.73 -34.47
N ASP A 162 2.44 -1.63 -35.22
CA ASP A 162 3.79 -1.65 -34.66
C ASP A 162 4.40 -0.24 -34.54
N THR A 163 3.59 0.83 -34.58
CA THR A 163 4.12 2.21 -34.54
C THR A 163 4.08 2.84 -33.16
N ILE A 164 3.09 2.49 -32.35
CA ILE A 164 2.85 3.06 -31.03
C ILE A 164 2.80 1.93 -30.03
N PHE A 165 3.58 2.05 -28.98
CA PHE A 165 3.64 1.10 -27.88
C PHE A 165 3.34 1.82 -26.57
N GLU A 166 2.73 1.11 -25.64
CA GLU A 166 2.55 1.51 -24.26
C GLU A 166 3.11 0.41 -23.37
N PHE A 167 3.73 0.79 -22.26
CA PHE A 167 4.39 -0.15 -21.36
C PHE A 167 3.86 0.04 -19.94
N ASP A 168 2.85 -0.75 -19.59
CA ASP A 168 2.24 -0.81 -18.26
C ASP A 168 3.03 -1.73 -17.33
N SER A 169 3.82 -2.64 -17.90
CA SER A 169 4.62 -3.60 -17.13
C SER A 169 6.05 -3.75 -17.64
N LEU A 170 6.93 -4.23 -16.75
CA LEU A 170 8.29 -4.60 -17.12
C LEU A 170 8.30 -5.74 -18.17
N ASP A 171 7.31 -6.62 -18.14
CA ASP A 171 7.20 -7.73 -19.08
C ASP A 171 6.91 -7.22 -20.50
N GLU A 172 6.04 -6.23 -20.66
CA GLU A 172 5.79 -5.57 -21.95
C GLU A 172 7.04 -4.85 -22.46
N LEU A 173 7.73 -4.12 -21.58
CA LEU A 173 8.99 -3.45 -21.95
C LEU A 173 10.06 -4.45 -22.42
N ARG A 174 10.14 -5.63 -21.79
CA ARG A 174 11.09 -6.70 -22.15
C ARG A 174 10.75 -7.39 -23.47
N GLN A 175 9.47 -7.50 -23.82
CA GLN A 175 9.07 -8.01 -25.13
C GLN A 175 9.53 -7.08 -26.25
N PHE A 176 9.59 -5.77 -25.97
CA PHE A 176 10.02 -4.75 -26.93
C PHE A 176 11.55 -4.58 -26.99
N ASP A 177 12.22 -4.40 -25.84
CA ASP A 177 13.67 -4.14 -25.78
C ASP A 177 14.46 -5.30 -25.14
N HIS A 178 15.19 -6.03 -26.00
CA HIS A 178 16.07 -7.14 -25.61
C HIS A 178 17.22 -6.74 -24.67
N TYR A 179 17.55 -5.44 -24.53
CA TYR A 179 18.52 -4.97 -23.54
C TYR A 179 17.96 -5.07 -22.12
N TYR A 180 16.68 -4.72 -21.92
CA TYR A 180 15.96 -4.84 -20.64
C TYR A 180 15.66 -6.29 -20.24
N VAL A 181 15.75 -7.23 -21.20
CA VAL A 181 15.69 -8.67 -20.93
C VAL A 181 16.89 -9.12 -20.08
N LYS A 182 18.07 -8.54 -20.32
CA LYS A 182 19.33 -8.98 -19.68
C LYS A 182 19.70 -8.21 -18.42
N ASP A 183 19.48 -6.90 -18.39
CA ASP A 183 19.72 -6.05 -17.22
C ASP A 183 18.68 -4.93 -17.20
N ALA A 184 17.72 -5.02 -16.28
CA ALA A 184 16.71 -3.99 -16.08
C ALA A 184 17.27 -2.73 -15.40
N HIS A 185 18.56 -2.70 -15.05
CA HIS A 185 19.23 -1.70 -14.20
C HIS A 185 18.54 -1.51 -12.85
N SER A 186 17.81 -2.53 -12.41
CA SER A 186 17.03 -2.53 -11.19
C SER A 186 17.77 -3.32 -10.11
N LYS A 187 18.04 -2.66 -8.98
CA LYS A 187 18.63 -3.33 -7.81
C LYS A 187 17.76 -4.49 -7.32
N ILE A 188 16.44 -4.35 -7.44
CA ILE A 188 15.46 -5.39 -7.08
C ILE A 188 15.68 -6.65 -7.93
N MET A 189 15.82 -6.49 -9.26
CA MET A 189 16.07 -7.63 -10.16
C MET A 189 17.39 -8.32 -9.84
N LYS A 190 18.44 -7.54 -9.55
CA LYS A 190 19.75 -8.05 -9.14
C LYS A 190 19.70 -8.81 -7.82
N ASN A 191 18.88 -8.35 -6.86
CA ASN A 191 18.66 -9.03 -5.59
C ASN A 191 17.99 -10.40 -5.78
N ILE A 192 16.89 -10.44 -6.54
CA ILE A 192 16.16 -11.69 -6.83
C ILE A 192 17.06 -12.66 -7.62
N ALA A 193 17.69 -12.19 -8.69
CA ALA A 193 18.59 -12.98 -9.53
C ALA A 193 19.79 -13.52 -8.73
N GLY A 194 20.37 -12.69 -7.88
CA GLY A 194 21.48 -13.05 -6.99
C GLY A 194 21.10 -14.14 -6.00
N TYR A 195 19.92 -14.03 -5.36
CA TYR A 195 19.45 -15.02 -4.40
C TYR A 195 19.10 -16.37 -5.06
N PHE A 196 18.32 -16.35 -6.16
CA PHE A 196 17.90 -17.58 -6.84
C PHE A 196 18.94 -18.17 -7.78
N HIS A 197 20.07 -17.48 -7.97
CA HIS A 197 21.10 -17.82 -8.97
C HIS A 197 20.48 -18.05 -10.36
N CYS A 198 19.64 -17.10 -10.79
CA CYS A 198 18.96 -17.12 -12.08
C CYS A 198 19.33 -15.90 -12.93
N GLN A 199 18.98 -15.94 -14.21
CA GLN A 199 19.08 -14.78 -15.09
C GLN A 199 17.86 -13.88 -14.90
N GLU A 200 18.02 -12.55 -15.04
CA GLU A 200 16.91 -11.60 -14.85
C GLU A 200 15.71 -11.88 -15.76
N GLN A 201 15.95 -12.41 -16.95
CA GLN A 201 14.92 -12.83 -17.92
C GLN A 201 14.05 -14.02 -17.46
N GLU A 202 14.49 -14.79 -16.47
CA GLU A 202 13.70 -15.91 -15.92
C GLU A 202 12.64 -15.43 -14.91
N ILE A 203 12.75 -14.18 -14.43
CA ILE A 203 11.87 -13.56 -13.45
C ILE A 203 10.81 -12.78 -14.23
N ALA A 204 9.55 -13.19 -14.19
CA ALA A 204 8.48 -12.63 -15.01
C ALA A 204 7.16 -12.53 -14.21
N HIS A 205 6.09 -12.05 -14.85
CA HIS A 205 4.73 -12.01 -14.31
C HIS A 205 4.65 -11.24 -13.00
N PHE A 206 4.97 -9.95 -13.09
CA PHE A 206 4.95 -9.04 -11.95
C PHE A 206 3.52 -8.56 -11.65
N GLU A 207 3.07 -8.72 -10.41
CA GLU A 207 1.77 -8.21 -9.94
C GLU A 207 1.98 -7.35 -8.68
N VAL A 208 1.57 -6.09 -8.70
CA VAL A 208 1.73 -5.19 -7.54
C VAL A 208 0.75 -5.57 -6.42
N ILE A 209 1.25 -5.73 -5.19
CA ILE A 209 0.42 -5.89 -3.99
C ILE A 209 0.18 -4.50 -3.40
N LYS A 210 -1.07 -4.06 -3.38
CA LYS A 210 -1.48 -2.73 -2.85
C LYS A 210 -1.79 -2.73 -1.34
N GLU A 211 -1.63 -3.86 -0.66
CA GLU A 211 -1.98 -4.05 0.76
C GLU A 211 -0.74 -3.91 1.67
N GLY A 212 -0.93 -3.30 2.85
CA GLY A 212 0.13 -2.98 3.81
C GLY A 212 0.48 -1.48 3.85
N LEU A 213 0.79 -0.96 5.05
CA LEU A 213 0.97 0.49 5.28
C LEU A 213 2.37 1.01 4.92
N THR A 214 3.38 0.13 4.84
CA THR A 214 4.79 0.55 4.88
C THR A 214 5.64 0.04 3.72
N ASN A 215 5.27 -1.04 3.02
CA ASN A 215 6.20 -1.76 2.16
C ASN A 215 5.76 -1.81 0.69
N THR A 216 6.71 -1.58 -0.23
CA THR A 216 6.48 -1.85 -1.66
C THR A 216 6.60 -3.35 -1.89
N SER A 217 5.47 -4.01 -2.17
CA SER A 217 5.41 -5.46 -2.34
C SER A 217 4.88 -5.82 -3.72
N PHE A 218 5.43 -6.85 -4.34
CA PHE A 218 4.91 -7.40 -5.59
C PHE A 218 5.11 -8.91 -5.65
N VAL A 219 4.23 -9.58 -6.38
CA VAL A 219 4.37 -10.99 -6.78
C VAL A 219 5.21 -11.05 -8.03
N PHE A 220 6.06 -12.07 -8.14
CA PHE A 220 6.73 -12.45 -9.38
C PHE A 220 6.72 -13.97 -9.54
N GLU A 221 6.82 -14.44 -10.77
CA GLU A 221 6.98 -15.84 -11.10
C GLU A 221 8.43 -16.14 -11.51
N LEU A 222 8.94 -17.27 -11.02
CA LEU A 222 10.23 -17.82 -11.43
C LEU A 222 10.10 -19.34 -11.58
N ARG A 223 10.36 -19.86 -12.78
CA ARG A 223 10.35 -21.30 -13.11
C ARG A 223 9.04 -22.00 -12.69
N GLY A 224 7.89 -21.37 -12.97
CA GLY A 224 6.56 -21.93 -12.68
C GLY A 224 6.12 -21.82 -11.21
N LYS A 225 6.82 -21.03 -10.39
CA LYS A 225 6.49 -20.80 -8.97
C LYS A 225 6.34 -19.31 -8.70
N LYS A 226 5.32 -18.95 -7.92
CA LYS A 226 5.07 -17.57 -7.50
C LYS A 226 5.76 -17.27 -6.17
N TYR A 227 6.28 -16.05 -6.08
CA TYR A 227 7.01 -15.52 -4.93
C TYR A 227 6.55 -14.09 -4.66
N VAL A 228 6.73 -13.63 -3.44
CA VAL A 228 6.51 -12.23 -3.05
C VAL A 228 7.87 -11.60 -2.75
N TYR A 229 8.17 -10.49 -3.40
CA TYR A 229 9.28 -9.61 -3.03
C TYR A 229 8.74 -8.44 -2.24
N ARG A 230 9.38 -8.13 -1.11
CA ARG A 230 9.05 -6.98 -0.26
C ARG A 230 10.27 -6.10 -0.10
N HIS A 231 10.15 -4.83 -0.49
CA HIS A 231 11.15 -3.81 -0.23
C HIS A 231 10.74 -3.00 1.01
N PRO A 232 11.65 -2.76 1.96
CA PRO A 232 11.33 -1.96 3.15
C PRO A 232 10.93 -0.54 2.75
N GLY A 233 9.94 0.02 3.43
CA GLY A 233 9.56 1.42 3.29
C GLY A 233 10.66 2.38 3.75
N GLU A 234 10.77 3.52 3.06
CA GLU A 234 11.68 4.61 3.45
C GLU A 234 11.34 5.12 4.87
N GLY A 235 12.36 5.25 5.73
CA GLY A 235 12.22 5.86 7.05
C GLY A 235 11.85 4.90 8.18
N THR A 236 11.87 3.58 7.95
CA THR A 236 11.67 2.56 8.99
C THR A 236 12.94 2.22 9.77
N GLU A 237 14.10 2.69 9.31
CA GLU A 237 15.43 2.34 9.83
C GLU A 237 15.69 2.82 11.27
N ALA A 238 14.98 3.85 11.71
CA ALA A 238 15.11 4.39 13.07
C ALA A 238 14.39 3.54 14.13
N ILE A 239 13.46 2.67 13.71
CA ILE A 239 12.53 1.96 14.61
C ILE A 239 12.75 0.44 14.55
N ILE A 240 13.02 -0.10 13.37
CA ILE A 240 13.06 -1.56 13.14
C ILE A 240 14.49 -2.04 12.89
N SER A 241 14.91 -3.03 13.67
CA SER A 241 16.20 -3.70 13.49
C SER A 241 16.07 -4.85 12.50
N ARG A 242 16.62 -4.67 11.29
CA ARG A 242 16.62 -5.68 10.21
C ARG A 242 17.23 -7.02 10.63
N ARG A 243 18.26 -6.97 11.49
CA ARG A 243 18.91 -8.18 12.02
C ARG A 243 17.98 -8.95 12.96
N HIS A 244 17.23 -8.25 13.82
CA HIS A 244 16.30 -8.90 14.74
C HIS A 244 15.11 -9.49 13.98
N GLU A 245 14.59 -8.75 13.02
CA GLU A 245 13.51 -9.24 12.17
C GLU A 245 13.91 -10.54 11.43
N LYS A 246 15.11 -10.58 10.84
CA LYS A 246 15.59 -11.81 10.18
C LYS A 246 15.64 -13.00 11.14
N GLN A 247 16.13 -12.79 12.37
CA GLN A 247 16.14 -13.85 13.38
C GLN A 247 14.71 -14.29 13.74
N ALA A 248 13.77 -13.36 13.86
CA ALA A 248 12.38 -13.67 14.13
C ALA A 248 11.72 -14.48 12.99
N LEU A 249 11.96 -14.11 11.74
CA LEU A 249 11.49 -14.84 10.55
C LEU A 249 12.06 -16.27 10.49
N GLU A 250 13.35 -16.43 10.77
CA GLU A 250 14.00 -17.75 10.83
C GLU A 250 13.38 -18.63 11.93
N LEU A 251 13.10 -18.05 13.10
CA LEU A 251 12.44 -18.75 14.21
C LEU A 251 10.99 -19.12 13.85
N ALA A 252 10.20 -18.18 13.33
CA ALA A 252 8.81 -18.39 12.93
C ALA A 252 8.67 -19.51 11.89
N LYS A 253 9.58 -19.55 10.91
CA LYS A 253 9.67 -20.64 9.94
C LYS A 253 10.03 -21.98 10.58
N SER A 254 10.95 -22.00 11.54
CA SER A 254 11.41 -23.24 12.19
C SER A 254 10.30 -23.96 12.99
N ILE A 255 9.24 -23.24 13.37
CA ILE A 255 8.08 -23.77 14.10
C ILE A 255 6.80 -23.81 13.26
N ASP A 256 6.93 -23.62 11.94
CA ASP A 256 5.83 -23.69 10.97
C ASP A 256 4.72 -22.64 11.18
N VAL A 257 5.05 -21.50 11.78
CA VAL A 257 4.11 -20.37 11.94
C VAL A 257 4.15 -19.44 10.73
N ASP A 258 5.34 -19.22 10.17
CA ASP A 258 5.54 -18.57 8.87
C ASP A 258 6.32 -19.49 7.91
N PRO A 259 5.67 -20.51 7.33
CA PRO A 259 6.32 -21.36 6.33
C PRO A 259 6.61 -20.64 5.01
N SER A 260 6.03 -19.44 4.80
CA SER A 260 6.19 -18.69 3.56
C SER A 260 7.57 -18.07 3.44
N TYR A 261 8.21 -17.69 4.55
CA TYR A 261 9.50 -17.03 4.58
C TYR A 261 10.57 -17.81 3.80
N ILE A 262 11.27 -17.15 2.87
CA ILE A 262 12.39 -17.74 2.11
C ILE A 262 13.71 -17.09 2.51
N TYR A 263 13.79 -15.77 2.46
CA TYR A 263 15.02 -15.02 2.70
C TYR A 263 14.76 -13.57 3.09
N MET A 264 15.67 -13.01 3.88
CA MET A 264 15.77 -11.57 4.14
C MET A 264 17.24 -11.15 4.14
N ASP A 265 17.51 -10.02 3.48
CA ASP A 265 18.77 -9.32 3.60
C ASP A 265 18.78 -8.47 4.88
N ASP A 266 19.69 -8.75 5.80
CA ASP A 266 19.76 -8.08 7.11
C ASP A 266 20.48 -6.73 7.06
N ILE A 267 21.04 -6.36 5.91
CA ILE A 267 21.68 -5.05 5.69
C ILE A 267 20.70 -4.13 4.98
N GLU A 268 20.15 -4.57 3.86
CA GLU A 268 19.28 -3.79 2.99
C GLU A 268 17.79 -3.95 3.30
N GLY A 269 17.40 -4.98 4.04
CA GLY A 269 16.05 -5.17 4.60
C GLY A 269 15.01 -5.74 3.64
N TRP A 270 15.36 -6.03 2.38
CA TRP A 270 14.43 -6.65 1.43
C TRP A 270 14.25 -8.14 1.72
N LYS A 271 13.07 -8.66 1.38
CA LYS A 271 12.63 -10.01 1.75
C LYS A 271 12.00 -10.72 0.56
N ILE A 272 12.11 -12.05 0.56
CA ILE A 272 11.45 -12.94 -0.39
C ILE A 272 10.66 -13.97 0.43
N SER A 273 9.41 -14.18 0.05
CA SER A 273 8.53 -15.22 0.58
C SER A 273 7.89 -16.02 -0.56
N SER A 274 7.42 -17.23 -0.25
CA SER A 274 6.57 -18.01 -1.14
C SER A 274 5.20 -17.32 -1.26
N TYR A 275 4.63 -17.27 -2.45
CA TYR A 275 3.25 -16.83 -2.61
C TYR A 275 2.29 -17.89 -2.05
N VAL A 276 1.32 -17.47 -1.25
CA VAL A 276 0.30 -18.36 -0.66
C VAL A 276 -1.03 -18.10 -1.39
N GLU A 277 -1.54 -19.13 -2.06
CA GLU A 277 -2.80 -19.06 -2.81
C GLU A 277 -4.02 -19.27 -1.91
N GLY A 278 -5.15 -18.64 -2.28
CA GLY A 278 -6.43 -18.87 -1.62
C GLY A 278 -6.45 -18.41 -0.16
N VAL A 279 -5.84 -17.26 0.12
CA VAL A 279 -5.79 -16.66 1.45
C VAL A 279 -6.97 -15.72 1.67
N ARG A 280 -7.45 -15.68 2.91
CA ARG A 280 -8.36 -14.66 3.40
C ARG A 280 -7.95 -14.19 4.79
N TYR A 281 -8.38 -12.99 5.16
CA TYR A 281 -8.27 -12.48 6.52
C TYR A 281 -9.22 -13.21 7.48
N PRO A 282 -8.90 -13.24 8.78
CA PRO A 282 -9.82 -13.74 9.80
C PRO A 282 -11.07 -12.85 9.86
N SER A 283 -12.23 -13.46 10.01
CA SER A 283 -13.46 -12.75 10.36
C SER A 283 -13.55 -12.64 11.88
N TYR A 284 -13.58 -11.41 12.40
CA TYR A 284 -13.76 -11.17 13.83
C TYR A 284 -15.14 -11.59 14.36
N ASP A 285 -16.12 -11.79 13.49
CA ASP A 285 -17.43 -12.35 13.88
C ASP A 285 -17.41 -13.88 13.94
N SER A 286 -16.36 -14.52 13.40
CA SER A 286 -16.18 -15.97 13.43
C SER A 286 -15.31 -16.38 14.61
N PHE A 287 -15.95 -16.99 15.62
CA PHE A 287 -15.21 -17.55 16.74
C PHE A 287 -14.34 -18.74 16.32
N GLU A 288 -14.70 -19.46 15.25
CA GLU A 288 -13.89 -20.54 14.67
C GLU A 288 -12.56 -20.00 14.11
N ASP A 289 -12.61 -18.87 13.39
CA ASP A 289 -11.39 -18.20 12.92
C ASP A 289 -10.52 -17.79 14.12
N SER A 290 -11.14 -17.20 15.13
CA SER A 290 -10.45 -16.81 16.37
C SER A 290 -9.80 -18.00 17.07
N GLN A 291 -10.42 -19.18 17.07
CA GLN A 291 -9.83 -20.41 17.62
C GLN A 291 -8.61 -20.89 16.82
N ARG A 292 -8.65 -20.76 15.49
CA ARG A 292 -7.48 -21.05 14.63
C ARG A 292 -6.31 -20.13 14.95
N ILE A 293 -6.57 -18.83 15.11
CA ILE A 293 -5.57 -17.83 15.51
C ILE A 293 -4.97 -18.17 16.88
N LEU A 294 -5.82 -18.43 17.87
CA LEU A 294 -5.39 -18.78 19.22
C LEU A 294 -4.58 -20.07 19.27
N ALA A 295 -4.85 -21.04 18.39
CA ALA A 295 -4.03 -22.24 18.29
C ALA A 295 -2.59 -21.91 17.87
N VAL A 296 -2.41 -21.00 16.90
CA VAL A 296 -1.09 -20.53 16.47
C VAL A 296 -0.38 -19.77 17.57
N LEU A 297 -1.04 -18.78 18.19
CA LEU A 297 -0.45 -17.98 19.28
C LEU A 297 -0.07 -18.82 20.49
N ARG A 298 -0.90 -19.79 20.89
CA ARG A 298 -0.56 -20.74 21.97
C ARG A 298 0.66 -21.58 21.62
N ASN A 299 0.77 -22.07 20.38
CA ASN A 299 1.97 -22.81 19.95
C ASN A 299 3.20 -21.92 20.02
N LEU A 300 3.13 -20.68 19.51
CA LEU A 300 4.21 -19.71 19.56
C LEU A 300 4.66 -19.44 21.01
N HIS A 301 3.74 -19.03 21.88
CA HIS A 301 4.04 -18.61 23.25
C HIS A 301 4.48 -19.75 24.19
N ARG A 302 4.14 -21.01 23.88
CA ARG A 302 4.60 -22.17 24.67
C ARG A 302 6.01 -22.60 24.31
N ARG A 303 6.55 -22.16 23.18
CA ARG A 303 7.91 -22.52 22.75
C ARG A 303 8.92 -21.68 23.52
N ASN A 304 10.00 -22.30 23.95
CA ASN A 304 11.12 -21.60 24.58
C ASN A 304 12.02 -20.97 23.49
N LEU A 305 11.48 -19.98 22.79
CA LEU A 305 12.19 -19.19 21.78
C LEU A 305 12.58 -17.83 22.36
N SER A 306 13.66 -17.25 21.87
CA SER A 306 14.10 -15.92 22.28
C SER A 306 14.96 -15.29 21.19
N VAL A 307 14.88 -13.96 21.11
CA VAL A 307 15.80 -13.10 20.36
C VAL A 307 16.39 -12.06 21.32
N ASP A 308 17.54 -11.49 20.97
CA ASP A 308 18.24 -10.46 21.75
C ASP A 308 17.61 -9.06 21.57
N TRP A 309 16.28 -9.02 21.49
CA TRP A 309 15.50 -7.80 21.40
C TRP A 309 14.17 -7.96 22.14
N GLU A 310 13.74 -6.89 22.77
CA GLU A 310 12.58 -6.85 23.64
C GLU A 310 11.62 -5.76 23.16
N PHE A 311 10.36 -6.13 22.95
CA PHE A 311 9.31 -5.19 22.65
C PHE A 311 8.73 -4.66 23.97
N ARG A 312 8.82 -3.34 24.16
CA ARG A 312 8.52 -2.68 25.44
C ARG A 312 7.48 -1.58 25.20
N PRO A 313 6.19 -1.95 25.03
CA PRO A 313 5.18 -1.01 24.51
C PRO A 313 5.01 0.23 25.38
N TRP A 314 5.16 0.13 26.71
CA TRP A 314 5.08 1.30 27.59
C TRP A 314 6.26 2.26 27.38
N GLU A 315 7.49 1.74 27.47
CA GLU A 315 8.72 2.52 27.33
C GLU A 315 8.88 3.09 25.91
N ASP A 316 8.51 2.31 24.89
CA ASP A 316 8.55 2.73 23.49
C ASP A 316 7.51 3.85 23.24
N ALA A 317 6.28 3.73 23.77
CA ALA A 317 5.28 4.80 23.69
C ALA A 317 5.75 6.08 24.37
N CYS A 318 6.39 5.99 25.54
CA CYS A 318 6.94 7.15 26.24
C CYS A 318 8.05 7.85 25.43
N ARG A 319 8.92 7.09 24.75
CA ARG A 319 9.94 7.65 23.84
C ARG A 319 9.32 8.35 22.64
N ILE A 320 8.29 7.76 22.03
CA ILE A 320 7.59 8.37 20.90
C ILE A 320 6.88 9.66 21.35
N GLU A 321 6.25 9.66 22.52
CA GLU A 321 5.62 10.84 23.10
C GLU A 321 6.63 11.98 23.33
N GLU A 322 7.82 11.68 23.83
CA GLU A 322 8.88 12.68 24.01
C GLU A 322 9.22 13.36 22.68
N ILE A 323 9.39 12.58 21.61
CA ILE A 323 9.63 13.09 20.26
C ILE A 323 8.44 13.94 19.79
N LEU A 324 7.21 13.48 20.00
CA LEU A 324 6.00 14.23 19.63
C LEU A 324 5.97 15.62 20.28
N ARG A 325 6.29 15.68 21.57
CA ARG A 325 6.26 16.92 22.36
C ARG A 325 7.42 17.87 22.05
N THR A 326 8.60 17.33 21.74
CA THR A 326 9.83 18.14 21.61
C THR A 326 10.16 18.50 20.16
N GLU A 327 9.86 17.61 19.20
CA GLU A 327 10.30 17.75 17.80
C GLU A 327 9.15 17.90 16.80
N LYS A 328 7.92 17.47 17.15
CA LYS A 328 6.79 17.40 16.22
C LYS A 328 5.62 18.35 16.54
N GLY A 329 5.85 19.35 17.38
CA GLY A 329 4.87 20.41 17.64
C GLY A 329 3.80 20.07 18.68
N GLY A 330 3.91 18.94 19.39
CA GLY A 330 3.03 18.58 20.48
C GLY A 330 1.97 17.54 20.12
N ILE A 331 1.08 17.29 21.09
CA ILE A 331 -0.05 16.35 20.98
C ILE A 331 -1.34 17.16 21.14
N ALA A 332 -2.22 17.07 20.15
CA ALA A 332 -3.46 17.87 20.10
C ALA A 332 -4.61 17.27 20.93
N ASP A 333 -4.54 15.98 21.24
CA ASP A 333 -5.52 15.29 22.07
C ASP A 333 -5.52 15.85 23.49
N ARG A 334 -6.64 16.47 23.88
CA ARG A 334 -6.83 17.13 25.17
C ARG A 334 -7.00 16.15 26.33
N GLU A 335 -7.33 14.90 26.03
CA GLU A 335 -7.50 13.83 27.01
C GLU A 335 -6.27 12.92 27.10
N PHE A 336 -5.20 13.23 26.36
CA PHE A 336 -4.02 12.37 26.22
C PHE A 336 -3.38 12.03 27.57
N ASP A 337 -3.17 13.02 28.43
CA ASP A 337 -2.50 12.81 29.73
C ASP A 337 -3.37 11.99 30.68
N GLN A 338 -4.70 12.21 30.67
CA GLN A 338 -5.64 11.40 31.47
C GLN A 338 -5.71 9.96 30.96
N LEU A 339 -5.70 9.76 29.64
CA LEU A 339 -5.65 8.44 29.03
C LEU A 339 -4.35 7.71 29.40
N LYS A 340 -3.20 8.39 29.26
CA LYS A 340 -1.89 7.87 29.64
C LYS A 340 -1.86 7.45 31.10
N GLU A 341 -2.39 8.27 32.01
CA GLU A 341 -2.47 7.95 33.43
C GLU A 341 -3.32 6.70 33.69
N ALA A 342 -4.50 6.60 33.07
CA ALA A 342 -5.38 5.45 33.21
C ALA A 342 -4.74 4.15 32.68
N VAL A 343 -4.07 4.21 31.52
CA VAL A 343 -3.33 3.08 30.94
C VAL A 343 -2.15 2.70 31.83
N TYR A 344 -1.41 3.67 32.37
CA TYR A 344 -0.30 3.42 33.29
C TYR A 344 -0.76 2.64 34.53
N LYS A 345 -1.89 3.02 35.13
CA LYS A 345 -2.47 2.30 36.29
C LYS A 345 -2.75 0.84 35.96
N CYS A 346 -3.31 0.57 34.78
CA CYS A 346 -3.56 -0.79 34.31
C CYS A 346 -2.25 -1.57 34.13
N PHE A 347 -1.28 -1.00 33.42
CA PHE A 347 0.04 -1.61 33.19
C PHE A 347 0.77 -1.90 34.51
N ARG A 348 0.79 -0.95 35.44
CA ARG A 348 1.42 -1.11 36.75
C ARG A 348 0.75 -2.17 37.62
N ALA A 349 -0.56 -2.37 37.48
CA ALA A 349 -1.30 -3.39 38.21
C ALA A 349 -1.01 -4.82 37.71
N CYS A 350 -0.43 -4.98 36.52
CA CYS A 350 0.11 -6.26 36.04
C CYS A 350 1.51 -6.57 36.60
N ALA A 351 2.12 -5.66 37.35
CA ALA A 351 3.40 -5.95 37.98
C ALA A 351 3.27 -7.14 38.94
N ASP A 352 4.20 -8.08 38.83
CA ASP A 352 4.32 -9.26 39.71
C ASP A 352 3.16 -10.27 39.66
N ASP A 353 2.30 -10.24 38.64
CA ASP A 353 1.21 -11.21 38.48
C ASP A 353 1.64 -12.60 37.98
N GLY A 354 2.94 -12.76 37.68
CA GLY A 354 3.57 -14.03 37.35
C GLY A 354 3.48 -14.42 35.87
N VAL A 355 2.95 -13.57 34.99
CA VAL A 355 2.99 -13.82 33.55
C VAL A 355 4.43 -13.73 33.03
N ALA A 356 4.88 -14.78 32.37
CA ALA A 356 6.24 -14.87 31.86
C ALA A 356 6.33 -14.28 30.45
N MET A 357 7.37 -13.48 30.21
CA MET A 357 7.73 -13.00 28.87
C MET A 357 7.99 -14.17 27.92
N ARG A 358 7.46 -14.08 26.70
CA ARG A 358 7.58 -15.06 25.62
C ARG A 358 8.18 -14.43 24.36
N PHE A 359 8.45 -15.27 23.36
CA PHE A 359 8.65 -14.78 22.01
C PHE A 359 7.28 -14.51 21.40
N CYS A 360 7.00 -13.24 21.09
CA CYS A 360 5.72 -12.75 20.60
C CYS A 360 5.91 -12.07 19.24
N HIS A 361 4.83 -11.99 18.47
CA HIS A 361 4.82 -11.27 17.19
C HIS A 361 4.75 -9.74 17.36
N CYS A 362 4.04 -9.30 18.39
CA CYS A 362 3.75 -7.92 18.80
C CYS A 362 2.88 -7.11 17.84
N ASP A 363 2.44 -7.70 16.73
CA ASP A 363 1.62 -7.02 15.69
C ASP A 363 0.64 -7.99 15.00
N THR A 364 -0.28 -8.59 15.76
CA THR A 364 -1.19 -9.63 15.25
C THR A 364 -2.52 -9.10 14.73
N TYR A 365 -2.51 -7.97 14.02
CA TYR A 365 -3.70 -7.39 13.39
C TYR A 365 -4.11 -8.17 12.12
N GLY A 366 -5.35 -8.03 11.67
CA GLY A 366 -6.00 -8.88 10.65
C GLY A 366 -5.19 -9.11 9.38
N PRO A 367 -4.63 -8.06 8.76
CA PRO A 367 -3.78 -8.15 7.57
C PRO A 367 -2.54 -9.04 7.67
N ASN A 368 -2.02 -9.30 8.88
CA ASN A 368 -0.87 -10.18 9.07
C ASN A 368 -1.25 -11.68 9.13
N TRP A 369 -2.54 -11.99 9.13
CA TRP A 369 -3.06 -13.35 9.18
C TRP A 369 -3.53 -13.84 7.81
N MET A 370 -3.01 -14.98 7.38
CA MET A 370 -3.49 -15.68 6.18
C MET A 370 -4.14 -16.99 6.58
N LEU A 371 -5.47 -17.06 6.43
CA LEU A 371 -6.22 -18.30 6.56
C LEU A 371 -6.40 -18.89 5.17
N THR A 372 -5.97 -20.13 4.98
CA THR A 372 -6.14 -20.85 3.71
C THR A 372 -7.39 -21.74 3.75
N ASP A 373 -7.95 -22.00 2.57
CA ASP A 373 -9.06 -22.95 2.38
C ASP A 373 -8.67 -24.41 2.75
N LYS A 374 -7.37 -24.70 2.78
CA LYS A 374 -6.82 -26.01 3.17
C LYS A 374 -6.73 -26.19 4.69
N GLY A 375 -6.99 -25.13 5.46
CA GLY A 375 -6.98 -25.15 6.92
C GLY A 375 -5.71 -24.57 7.56
N ASP A 376 -4.72 -24.15 6.76
CA ASP A 376 -3.50 -23.54 7.29
C ASP A 376 -3.79 -22.13 7.82
N THR A 377 -3.11 -21.76 8.89
CA THR A 377 -3.19 -20.42 9.49
C THR A 377 -1.77 -19.90 9.64
N ILE A 378 -1.41 -18.93 8.81
CA ILE A 378 -0.05 -18.40 8.70
C ILE A 378 -0.04 -16.99 9.29
N LEU A 379 0.98 -16.68 10.08
CA LEU A 379 1.25 -15.35 10.62
C LEU A 379 2.50 -14.79 9.96
N ILE A 380 2.39 -13.65 9.29
CA ILE A 380 3.48 -12.98 8.58
C ILE A 380 3.83 -11.63 9.21
N ASP A 381 4.92 -11.04 8.73
CA ASP A 381 5.37 -9.67 9.06
C ASP A 381 5.95 -9.50 10.48
N TRP A 382 7.07 -10.18 10.71
CA TRP A 382 7.72 -10.33 12.02
C TRP A 382 8.63 -9.14 12.41
N GLU A 383 8.35 -7.94 11.93
CA GLU A 383 9.23 -6.77 12.12
C GLU A 383 9.26 -6.24 13.57
N TYR A 384 8.18 -6.46 14.31
CA TYR A 384 8.02 -6.12 15.73
C TYR A 384 8.20 -7.33 16.66
N ALA A 385 8.58 -8.48 16.13
CA ALA A 385 8.66 -9.70 16.90
C ALA A 385 9.86 -9.70 17.85
N GLY A 386 9.65 -10.17 19.06
CA GLY A 386 10.63 -10.02 20.12
C GLY A 386 10.29 -10.78 21.38
N LYS A 387 11.17 -10.65 22.38
CA LYS A 387 10.80 -10.97 23.75
C LYS A 387 9.75 -9.95 24.22
N ALA A 388 8.54 -10.38 24.52
CA ALA A 388 7.47 -9.52 24.97
C ALA A 388 6.53 -10.25 25.93
N ASP A 389 5.62 -9.52 26.53
CA ASP A 389 4.50 -10.12 27.23
C ASP A 389 3.51 -10.71 26.19
N PRO A 390 3.02 -11.97 26.34
CA PRO A 390 2.01 -12.53 25.43
C PRO A 390 0.74 -11.69 25.32
N GLY A 391 0.47 -10.81 26.29
CA GLY A 391 -0.60 -9.82 26.22
C GLY A 391 -0.46 -8.82 25.07
N CYS A 392 0.74 -8.63 24.50
CA CYS A 392 0.92 -7.81 23.29
C CYS A 392 0.20 -8.42 22.07
N ASP A 393 0.34 -9.72 21.85
CA ASP A 393 -0.32 -10.44 20.72
C ASP A 393 -1.83 -10.54 20.97
N ILE A 394 -2.20 -11.01 22.17
CA ILE A 394 -3.62 -11.17 22.54
C ILE A 394 -4.35 -9.82 22.46
N GLY A 395 -3.75 -8.76 23.03
CA GLY A 395 -4.32 -7.42 23.01
C GLY A 395 -4.40 -6.81 21.61
N THR A 396 -3.42 -7.06 20.73
CA THR A 396 -3.42 -6.50 19.36
C THR A 396 -4.56 -7.09 18.53
N TYR A 397 -4.79 -8.40 18.62
CA TYR A 397 -5.93 -9.03 17.95
C TYR A 397 -7.27 -8.47 18.45
N ILE A 398 -7.43 -8.32 19.77
CA ILE A 398 -8.65 -7.77 20.39
C ILE A 398 -8.87 -6.30 20.01
N MET A 399 -7.80 -5.51 20.00
CA MET A 399 -7.82 -4.11 19.58
C MET A 399 -8.34 -3.98 18.15
N ASP A 400 -7.81 -4.79 17.22
CA ASP A 400 -8.20 -4.74 15.80
C ASP A 400 -9.64 -5.25 15.58
N ALA A 401 -10.06 -6.26 16.36
CA ALA A 401 -11.43 -6.76 16.38
C ALA A 401 -12.46 -5.74 16.92
N MET A 402 -12.00 -4.67 17.59
CA MET A 402 -12.85 -3.64 18.21
C MET A 402 -13.84 -4.18 19.26
N TRP A 403 -13.56 -5.35 19.83
CA TRP A 403 -14.48 -6.06 20.72
C TRP A 403 -14.76 -5.33 22.04
N GLU A 404 -15.96 -5.58 22.58
CA GLU A 404 -16.33 -5.23 23.94
C GLU A 404 -15.76 -6.26 24.94
N VAL A 405 -15.82 -5.91 26.22
CA VAL A 405 -15.22 -6.74 27.28
C VAL A 405 -15.77 -8.18 27.32
N PRO A 406 -17.09 -8.45 27.15
CA PRO A 406 -17.60 -9.84 27.20
C PRO A 406 -17.01 -10.76 26.11
N GLU A 407 -16.89 -10.27 24.89
CA GLU A 407 -16.28 -10.98 23.75
C GLU A 407 -14.80 -11.24 24.01
N THR A 408 -14.10 -10.24 24.54
CA THR A 408 -12.70 -10.34 24.95
C THR A 408 -12.48 -11.35 26.06
N GLU A 409 -13.34 -11.39 27.09
CA GLU A 409 -13.25 -12.40 28.16
C GLU A 409 -13.40 -13.82 27.59
N LYS A 410 -14.28 -14.03 26.61
CA LYS A 410 -14.41 -15.33 25.91
C LYS A 410 -13.14 -15.70 25.14
N PHE A 411 -12.53 -14.75 24.43
CA PHE A 411 -11.28 -14.95 23.70
C PHE A 411 -10.10 -15.26 24.63
N ILE A 412 -9.98 -14.53 25.74
CA ILE A 412 -8.93 -14.77 26.75
C ILE A 412 -9.13 -16.14 27.41
N ALA A 413 -10.36 -16.52 27.75
CA ALA A 413 -10.65 -17.85 28.30
C ALA A 413 -10.24 -18.97 27.35
N GLU A 414 -10.53 -18.81 26.05
CA GLU A 414 -10.08 -19.75 25.02
C GLU A 414 -8.54 -19.76 24.90
N TYR A 415 -7.85 -18.63 24.98
CA TYR A 415 -6.39 -18.61 24.97
C TYR A 415 -5.78 -19.34 26.19
N CYS A 416 -6.28 -19.06 27.39
CA CYS A 416 -5.74 -19.60 28.64
C CYS A 416 -6.13 -21.07 28.89
N GLN A 417 -7.24 -21.55 28.34
CA GLN A 417 -7.78 -22.90 28.58
C GLN A 417 -7.89 -23.18 30.10
N GLU A 418 -7.38 -24.31 30.58
CA GLU A 418 -7.42 -24.72 32.00
C GLU A 418 -6.71 -23.75 32.95
N GLU A 419 -5.80 -22.90 32.45
CA GLU A 419 -5.09 -21.90 33.26
C GLU A 419 -5.93 -20.64 33.52
N TYR A 420 -7.08 -20.48 32.85
CA TYR A 420 -7.90 -19.28 32.95
C TYR A 420 -8.34 -18.98 34.40
N ASN A 421 -8.06 -17.77 34.85
CA ASN A 421 -8.39 -17.28 36.19
C ASN A 421 -8.52 -15.74 36.17
N ASP A 422 -8.96 -15.17 37.30
CA ASP A 422 -9.20 -13.72 37.40
C ASP A 422 -7.94 -12.87 37.21
N THR A 423 -6.77 -13.38 37.60
CA THR A 423 -5.48 -12.70 37.39
C THR A 423 -5.15 -12.61 35.91
N LEU A 424 -5.19 -13.74 35.19
CA LEU A 424 -4.93 -13.75 33.75
C LEU A 424 -5.98 -12.94 32.97
N LYS A 425 -7.25 -13.02 33.37
CA LYS A 425 -8.32 -12.20 32.79
C LYS A 425 -7.98 -10.70 32.92
N PHE A 426 -7.64 -10.24 34.12
CA PHE A 426 -7.24 -8.85 34.33
C PHE A 426 -6.02 -8.48 33.49
N HIS A 427 -4.99 -9.33 33.51
CA HIS A 427 -3.74 -9.11 32.80
C HIS A 427 -3.95 -8.86 31.30
N TYR A 428 -4.66 -9.76 30.61
CA TYR A 428 -4.88 -9.62 29.16
C TYR A 428 -5.82 -8.45 28.81
N LEU A 429 -6.78 -8.11 29.68
CA LEU A 429 -7.58 -6.88 29.53
C LEU A 429 -6.71 -5.61 29.66
N ALA A 430 -5.80 -5.59 30.64
CA ALA A 430 -4.90 -4.47 30.88
C ALA A 430 -3.90 -4.31 29.73
N TYR A 431 -3.35 -5.40 29.20
CA TYR A 431 -2.49 -5.37 28.02
C TYR A 431 -3.24 -4.95 26.75
N THR A 432 -4.53 -5.25 26.63
CA THR A 432 -5.37 -4.70 25.55
C THR A 432 -5.39 -3.17 25.61
N ALA A 433 -5.52 -2.57 26.81
CA ALA A 433 -5.42 -1.11 26.97
C ALA A 433 -4.02 -0.57 26.62
N LEU A 434 -2.97 -1.25 27.09
CA LEU A 434 -1.58 -0.84 26.89
C LEU A 434 -1.17 -0.88 25.41
N ILE A 435 -1.45 -1.97 24.71
CA ILE A 435 -1.04 -2.13 23.31
C ILE A 435 -1.86 -1.20 22.39
N SER A 436 -3.14 -0.98 22.71
CA SER A 436 -3.96 0.03 22.04
C SER A 436 -3.39 1.44 22.20
N TYR A 437 -2.89 1.76 23.40
CA TYR A 437 -2.23 3.03 23.65
C TYR A 437 -0.91 3.16 22.89
N TYR A 438 -0.08 2.11 22.87
CA TYR A 438 1.16 2.09 22.08
C TYR A 438 0.90 2.39 20.61
N TRP A 439 -0.04 1.67 19.98
CA TRP A 439 -0.37 1.87 18.57
C TRP A 439 -0.98 3.25 18.30
N TYR A 440 -1.79 3.78 19.22
CA TYR A 440 -2.29 5.16 19.15
C TYR A 440 -1.15 6.20 19.15
N VAL A 441 -0.19 6.08 20.08
CA VAL A 441 0.96 7.00 20.14
C VAL A 441 1.84 6.86 18.89
N TRP A 442 2.05 5.63 18.40
CA TRP A 442 2.75 5.37 17.15
C TRP A 442 2.04 6.01 15.95
N ALA A 443 0.70 5.89 15.86
CA ALA A 443 -0.09 6.53 14.80
C ALA A 443 0.05 8.06 14.82
N LEU A 444 -0.01 8.69 15.99
CA LEU A 444 0.23 10.13 16.14
C LEU A 444 1.59 10.53 15.56
N TYR A 445 2.64 9.76 15.85
CA TYR A 445 3.96 9.99 15.30
C TYR A 445 4.02 9.84 13.78
N ARG A 446 3.34 8.82 13.22
CA ARG A 446 3.25 8.62 11.77
C ARG A 446 2.55 9.79 11.09
N GLU A 447 1.42 10.27 11.62
CA GLU A 447 0.72 11.44 11.08
C GLU A 447 1.57 12.72 11.20
N ALA A 448 2.30 12.89 12.30
CA ALA A 448 3.24 13.99 12.46
C ALA A 448 4.44 13.92 11.48
N CYS A 449 4.67 12.77 10.85
CA CYS A 449 5.63 12.59 9.77
C CYS A 449 4.99 12.67 8.37
N GLY A 450 3.69 12.99 8.28
CA GLY A 450 2.96 13.17 7.03
C GLY A 450 2.26 11.91 6.49
N ALA A 451 2.24 10.81 7.25
CA ALA A 451 1.42 9.66 6.91
C ALA A 451 -0.07 9.93 7.17
N VAL A 452 -0.96 9.16 6.55
CA VAL A 452 -2.41 9.22 6.80
C VAL A 452 -2.83 7.89 7.41
N MET A 453 -3.17 7.90 8.70
CA MET A 453 -3.51 6.66 9.43
C MET A 453 -4.98 6.27 9.31
N GLY A 454 -5.83 7.19 8.86
CA GLY A 454 -7.26 6.93 8.65
C GLY A 454 -7.98 6.52 9.94
N ALA A 455 -8.88 5.55 9.85
CA ALA A 455 -9.68 5.11 11.00
C ALA A 455 -8.85 4.47 12.12
N SER A 456 -7.67 3.90 11.80
CA SER A 456 -6.83 3.20 12.77
C SER A 456 -6.43 4.07 13.96
N LEU A 457 -6.02 5.33 13.72
CA LEU A 457 -5.67 6.28 14.78
C LEU A 457 -6.80 6.42 15.80
N TYR A 458 -8.04 6.62 15.32
CA TYR A 458 -9.20 6.78 16.18
C TYR A 458 -9.59 5.48 16.89
N ASN A 459 -9.58 4.35 16.17
CA ASN A 459 -9.94 3.05 16.71
C ASN A 459 -9.02 2.64 17.87
N TRP A 460 -7.72 2.81 17.73
CA TRP A 460 -6.75 2.48 18.77
C TRP A 460 -6.89 3.37 20.01
N HIS A 461 -7.17 4.67 19.81
CA HIS A 461 -7.52 5.57 20.91
C HIS A 461 -8.80 5.12 21.65
N VAL A 462 -9.85 4.73 20.91
CA VAL A 462 -11.11 4.23 21.49
C VAL A 462 -10.87 2.98 22.33
N MET A 463 -10.10 2.02 21.83
CA MET A 463 -9.80 0.77 22.55
C MET A 463 -8.96 1.03 23.79
N ALA A 464 -7.91 1.87 23.70
CA ALA A 464 -7.10 2.27 24.85
C ALA A 464 -7.98 2.88 25.96
N LYS A 465 -8.86 3.82 25.59
CA LYS A 465 -9.78 4.50 26.53
C LYS A 465 -10.83 3.57 27.11
N LYS A 466 -11.43 2.69 26.29
CA LYS A 466 -12.46 1.74 26.70
C LYS A 466 -11.96 0.81 27.80
N TYR A 467 -10.86 0.12 27.55
CA TYR A 467 -10.33 -0.89 28.47
C TYR A 467 -9.72 -0.26 29.71
N SER A 468 -8.92 0.82 29.57
CA SER A 468 -8.35 1.51 30.74
C SER A 468 -9.43 2.08 31.67
N LYS A 469 -10.46 2.74 31.12
CA LYS A 469 -11.57 3.28 31.93
C LYS A 469 -12.35 2.18 32.64
N TYR A 470 -12.64 1.08 31.94
CA TYR A 470 -13.33 -0.07 32.52
C TYR A 470 -12.54 -0.67 33.69
N LEU A 471 -11.24 -0.91 33.50
CA LEU A 471 -10.39 -1.53 34.51
C LEU A 471 -10.18 -0.62 35.72
N VAL A 472 -9.88 0.66 35.51
CA VAL A 472 -9.72 1.63 36.60
C VAL A 472 -10.98 1.71 37.46
N ALA A 473 -12.17 1.72 36.83
CA ALA A 473 -13.44 1.77 37.55
C ALA A 473 -13.79 0.44 38.25
N LYS A 474 -13.62 -0.69 37.57
CA LYS A 474 -14.02 -2.01 38.08
C LYS A 474 -13.11 -2.52 39.20
N TYR A 475 -11.81 -2.19 39.13
CA TYR A 475 -10.79 -2.68 40.06
C TYR A 475 -10.27 -1.59 41.01
N GLU A 476 -10.86 -0.40 41.00
CA GLU A 476 -10.50 0.73 41.87
C GLU A 476 -8.99 1.04 41.85
N LEU A 477 -8.40 1.05 40.65
CA LEU A 477 -6.97 1.28 40.47
C LEU A 477 -6.65 2.74 40.83
N ASN A 478 -5.78 2.95 41.82
CA ASN A 478 -5.43 4.27 42.35
C ASN A 478 -4.29 4.94 41.60
#